data_AF-A0A7W0L8K8-F1
#
_entry.id   AF-A0A7W0L8K8-F1
#
_cell.length_a   1.000
_cell.length_b   1.000
_cell.length_c   1.000
_cell.angle_alpha   90.00
_cell.angle_beta   90.00
_cell.angle_gamma   90.00
#
_symmetry.space_group_name_H-M   'P 1'
#
loop_
_entity.id
_entity.type
_entity.pdbx_description
1 polymer ?
#
loop_
_entity_poly.entity_id
_entity_poly.type
_entity_poly.pdbx_seq_one_letter_code
_entity_poly.pdbx_strand_id
1 'polypeptide(L)'
;MVAEGIDETLPGAKVILSLRDPRDRCWSYFRFMKSRVRIPQDMDFATYLDRCEELHRQGIDGEHKHQPFWGLGGGCYANWLPSWADVFGNRLYVLFFEDLIAAPETAVTGICRWLDLDPAPVATFDFATDNKSEQYHRKPLQLAALSLNRRAERFFSRHRRLKRTLKRIYHAINADESARKQQPSSSAWARLDDFYRPYTLELSNQLRQLGVTQQPTWLAQSPR
;
A
#
# COMPACT_ATOMS: atom_id res chain seq x y z
N MET A 1 2.59 -16.21 15.63
CA MET A 1 2.17 -15.09 14.74
C MET A 1 3.15 -14.97 13.57
N VAL A 2 2.83 -14.20 12.51
CA VAL A 2 3.71 -14.09 11.32
C VAL A 2 5.12 -13.58 11.68
N ALA A 3 5.21 -12.59 12.57
CA ALA A 3 6.49 -12.05 13.03
C ALA A 3 7.38 -13.11 13.69
N GLU A 4 6.84 -13.85 14.67
CA GLU A 4 7.54 -14.97 15.35
C GLU A 4 7.99 -16.04 14.35
N GLY A 5 7.11 -16.44 13.42
CA GLY A 5 7.46 -17.46 12.44
C GLY A 5 8.58 -17.03 11.48
N ILE A 6 8.66 -15.73 11.16
CA ILE A 6 9.79 -15.17 10.40
C ILE A 6 11.07 -15.24 11.24
N ASP A 7 11.02 -14.86 12.51
CA ASP A 7 12.19 -14.82 13.39
C ASP A 7 12.74 -16.22 13.69
N GLU A 8 11.86 -17.21 13.89
CA GLU A 8 12.21 -18.62 14.05
C GLU A 8 12.88 -19.20 12.79
N THR A 9 12.38 -18.83 11.61
CA THR A 9 12.87 -19.36 10.33
C THR A 9 14.15 -18.66 9.87
N LEU A 10 14.26 -17.35 10.10
CA LEU A 10 15.37 -16.51 9.69
C LEU A 10 15.86 -15.64 10.86
N PRO A 11 16.55 -16.25 11.85
CA PRO A 11 17.06 -15.51 12.99
C PRO A 11 17.97 -14.36 12.55
N GLY A 12 17.76 -13.18 13.12
CA GLY A 12 18.52 -11.97 12.79
C GLY A 12 18.06 -11.26 11.51
N ALA A 13 16.98 -11.70 10.86
CA ALA A 13 16.39 -10.95 9.77
C ALA A 13 16.03 -9.52 10.18
N LYS A 14 16.33 -8.57 9.29
CA LYS A 14 15.95 -7.16 9.38
C LYS A 14 14.64 -6.94 8.60
N VAL A 15 13.67 -6.25 9.20
CA VAL A 15 12.34 -5.99 8.63
C VAL A 15 12.15 -4.49 8.42
N ILE A 16 11.66 -4.12 7.24
CA ILE A 16 11.23 -2.75 6.94
C ILE A 16 9.70 -2.72 6.90
N LEU A 17 9.08 -1.92 7.75
CA LEU A 17 7.65 -1.66 7.76
C LEU A 17 7.38 -0.31 7.09
N SER A 18 6.78 -0.33 5.90
CA SER A 18 6.39 0.89 5.19
C SER A 18 4.97 1.31 5.57
N LEU A 19 4.83 2.50 6.15
CA LEU A 19 3.56 3.11 6.54
C LEU A 19 3.21 4.26 5.59
N ARG A 20 1.93 4.47 5.34
CA ARG A 20 1.38 5.53 4.48
C ARG A 20 0.12 6.08 5.12
N ASP A 21 -0.24 7.34 4.85
CA ASP A 21 -1.56 7.88 5.20
C ASP A 21 -2.66 6.82 4.92
N PRO A 22 -3.38 6.36 5.97
CA PRO A 22 -4.28 5.22 5.84
C PRO A 22 -5.50 5.55 4.97
N ARG A 23 -5.85 6.83 4.81
CA ARG A 23 -6.93 7.30 3.94
C ARG A 23 -6.53 7.11 2.47
N ASP A 24 -5.35 7.61 2.13
CA ASP A 24 -4.74 7.46 0.81
C ASP A 24 -4.49 6.00 0.45
N ARG A 25 -4.07 5.20 1.45
CA ARG A 25 -3.92 3.75 1.32
C ARG A 25 -5.25 3.09 0.99
N CYS A 26 -6.33 3.42 1.72
CA CYS A 26 -7.67 2.87 1.48
C CYS A 26 -8.17 3.21 0.06
N TRP A 27 -8.04 4.48 -0.35
CA TRP A 27 -8.39 4.92 -1.70
C TRP A 27 -7.58 4.18 -2.78
N SER A 28 -6.27 4.07 -2.58
CA SER A 28 -5.39 3.33 -3.47
C SER A 28 -5.78 1.85 -3.55
N TYR A 29 -6.17 1.24 -2.43
CA TYR A 29 -6.59 -0.16 -2.37
C TYR A 29 -7.90 -0.39 -3.13
N PHE A 30 -8.91 0.49 -2.95
CA PHE A 30 -10.15 0.46 -3.72
C PHE A 30 -9.87 0.49 -5.23
N ARG A 31 -9.07 1.46 -5.69
CA ARG A 31 -8.70 1.58 -7.12
C ARG A 31 -7.93 0.35 -7.60
N PHE A 32 -7.07 -0.22 -6.76
CA PHE A 32 -6.37 -1.44 -7.08
C PHE A 32 -7.34 -2.62 -7.22
N MET A 33 -8.28 -2.83 -6.28
CA MET A 33 -9.29 -3.89 -6.38
C MET A 33 -10.19 -3.73 -7.60
N LYS A 34 -10.60 -2.50 -7.91
CA LYS A 34 -11.36 -2.16 -9.13
C LYS A 34 -10.56 -2.50 -10.39
N SER A 35 -9.29 -2.08 -10.47
CA SER A 35 -8.39 -2.41 -11.59
C SER A 35 -7.96 -3.89 -11.66
N ARG A 36 -8.36 -4.72 -10.69
CA ARG A 36 -8.21 -6.19 -10.73
C ARG A 36 -9.53 -6.92 -10.93
N VAL A 37 -10.64 -6.20 -11.11
CA VAL A 37 -12.01 -6.73 -11.22
C VAL A 37 -12.35 -7.64 -10.02
N ARG A 38 -11.84 -7.29 -8.83
CA ARG A 38 -12.10 -8.00 -7.57
C ARG A 38 -13.28 -7.43 -6.79
N ILE A 39 -13.75 -6.26 -7.19
CA ILE A 39 -15.00 -5.62 -6.76
C ILE A 39 -15.81 -5.21 -8.00
N PRO A 40 -17.13 -5.00 -7.88
CA PRO A 40 -17.96 -4.52 -8.98
C PRO A 40 -17.40 -3.22 -9.58
N GLN A 41 -17.48 -3.06 -10.91
CA GLN A 41 -16.87 -1.92 -11.61
C GLN A 41 -17.72 -0.66 -11.55
N ASP A 42 -19.01 -0.83 -11.33
CA ASP A 42 -20.02 0.19 -11.04
C ASP A 42 -20.03 0.61 -9.57
N MET A 43 -19.36 -0.13 -8.69
CA MET A 43 -19.19 0.26 -7.29
C MET A 43 -18.41 1.58 -7.19
N ASP A 44 -19.02 2.54 -6.50
CA ASP A 44 -18.39 3.78 -6.09
C ASP A 44 -17.66 3.62 -4.74
N PHE A 45 -16.93 4.65 -4.34
CA PHE A 45 -16.13 4.57 -3.13
C PHE A 45 -16.98 4.58 -1.86
N ALA A 46 -18.12 5.28 -1.85
CA ALA A 46 -19.00 5.33 -0.69
C ALA A 46 -19.57 3.94 -0.36
N THR A 47 -20.11 3.25 -1.36
CA THR A 47 -20.62 1.88 -1.24
C THR A 47 -19.50 0.91 -0.82
N TYR A 48 -18.29 1.12 -1.33
CA TYR A 48 -17.12 0.35 -0.92
C TYR A 48 -16.79 0.54 0.58
N LEU A 49 -16.82 1.78 1.07
CA LEU A 49 -16.59 2.08 2.49
C LEU A 49 -17.68 1.46 3.38
N ASP A 50 -18.95 1.51 2.98
CA ASP A 50 -20.05 0.85 3.71
C ASP A 50 -19.76 -0.63 3.91
N ARG A 51 -19.29 -1.31 2.85
CA ARG A 51 -18.95 -2.72 2.94
C ARG A 51 -17.73 -2.98 3.82
N CYS A 52 -16.72 -2.12 3.75
CA CYS A 52 -15.52 -2.24 4.59
C CYS A 52 -15.86 -2.06 6.08
N GLU A 53 -16.67 -1.06 6.42
CA GLU A 53 -17.06 -0.80 7.82
C GLU A 53 -17.95 -1.91 8.37
N GLU A 54 -18.86 -2.44 7.57
CA GLU A 54 -19.69 -3.58 7.96
C GLU A 54 -18.82 -4.78 8.35
N LEU A 55 -17.87 -5.14 7.50
CA LEU A 55 -16.98 -6.28 7.73
C LEU A 55 -16.03 -6.03 8.90
N HIS A 56 -15.55 -4.80 9.06
CA HIS A 56 -14.68 -4.41 10.16
C HIS A 56 -15.42 -4.47 11.50
N ARG A 57 -16.66 -3.97 11.58
CA ARG A 57 -17.51 -4.05 12.78
C ARG A 57 -17.84 -5.48 13.18
N GLN A 58 -17.98 -6.35 12.18
CA GLN A 58 -18.16 -7.79 12.39
C GLN A 58 -16.86 -8.51 12.79
N GLY A 59 -15.70 -7.85 12.68
CA GLY A 59 -14.39 -8.44 12.99
C GLY A 59 -13.90 -9.48 11.98
N ILE A 60 -14.43 -9.47 10.75
CA ILE A 60 -14.16 -10.49 9.72
C ILE A 60 -13.49 -9.91 8.47
N ASP A 61 -13.17 -8.62 8.45
CA ASP A 61 -12.50 -7.96 7.31
C ASP A 61 -11.10 -8.54 7.01
N GLY A 62 -10.44 -9.15 8.00
CA GLY A 62 -9.18 -9.87 7.85
C GLY A 62 -9.27 -11.25 7.21
N GLU A 63 -10.48 -11.80 7.01
CA GLU A 63 -10.64 -13.10 6.39
C GLU A 63 -10.30 -13.08 4.89
N HIS A 64 -9.68 -14.15 4.38
CA HIS A 64 -9.27 -14.24 2.98
C HIS A 64 -10.42 -13.99 1.98
N LYS A 65 -11.65 -14.45 2.30
CA LYS A 65 -12.84 -14.22 1.47
C LYS A 65 -13.24 -12.74 1.38
N HIS A 66 -12.83 -11.93 2.35
CA HIS A 66 -13.13 -10.50 2.47
C HIS A 66 -11.97 -9.60 2.04
N GLN A 67 -10.84 -10.18 1.61
CA GLN A 67 -9.66 -9.45 1.14
C GLN A 67 -10.00 -8.25 0.22
N PRO A 68 -10.90 -8.36 -0.78
CA PRO A 68 -11.20 -7.21 -1.65
C PRO A 68 -11.76 -5.98 -0.94
N PHE A 69 -12.25 -6.12 0.30
CA PHE A 69 -12.81 -5.06 1.13
C PHE A 69 -11.94 -4.76 2.37
N TRP A 70 -10.67 -5.15 2.36
CA TRP A 70 -9.72 -4.89 3.44
C TRP A 70 -9.11 -3.46 3.36
N GLY A 71 -9.80 -2.54 2.70
CA GLY A 71 -9.34 -1.15 2.51
C GLY A 71 -9.24 -0.36 3.82
N LEU A 72 -10.18 -0.59 4.75
CA LEU A 72 -10.17 0.04 6.07
C LEU A 72 -9.26 -0.68 7.05
N GLY A 73 -9.53 -1.96 7.37
CA GLY A 73 -8.78 -2.71 8.38
C GLY A 73 -7.27 -2.74 8.14
N GLY A 74 -6.83 -2.80 6.88
CA GLY A 74 -5.40 -2.79 6.56
C GLY A 74 -4.69 -1.44 6.79
N GLY A 75 -5.43 -0.37 7.12
CA GLY A 75 -4.88 0.92 7.54
C GLY A 75 -4.81 1.08 9.06
N CYS A 76 -5.34 0.13 9.84
CA CYS A 76 -5.33 0.16 11.30
C CYS A 76 -3.97 -0.30 11.86
N TYR A 77 -2.89 0.40 11.51
CA TYR A 77 -1.51 -0.01 11.80
C TYR A 77 -1.21 -0.22 13.29
N ALA A 78 -1.87 0.56 14.16
CA ALA A 78 -1.75 0.46 15.62
C ALA A 78 -2.07 -0.94 16.17
N ASN A 79 -2.89 -1.72 15.46
CA ASN A 79 -3.24 -3.08 15.86
C ASN A 79 -2.09 -4.07 15.62
N TRP A 80 -1.17 -3.74 14.71
CA TRP A 80 -0.15 -4.69 14.23
C TRP A 80 1.24 -4.31 14.70
N LEU A 81 1.56 -3.01 14.77
CA LEU A 81 2.91 -2.51 15.08
C LEU A 81 3.50 -3.13 16.36
N PRO A 82 2.77 -3.25 17.50
CA PRO A 82 3.33 -3.81 18.72
C PRO A 82 3.91 -5.22 18.52
N SER A 83 3.15 -6.12 17.90
CA SER A 83 3.59 -7.52 17.67
C SER A 83 4.85 -7.63 16.81
N TRP A 84 5.10 -6.68 15.91
CA TRP A 84 6.33 -6.65 15.11
C TRP A 84 7.47 -6.00 15.87
N ALA A 85 7.19 -4.93 16.61
CA ALA A 85 8.18 -4.25 17.44
C ALA A 85 8.72 -5.16 18.55
N ASP A 86 7.86 -5.92 19.21
CA ASP A 86 8.22 -6.85 20.28
C ASP A 86 9.18 -7.95 19.80
N VAL A 87 8.99 -8.44 18.56
CA VAL A 87 9.83 -9.50 17.97
C VAL A 87 11.13 -8.95 17.40
N PHE A 88 11.07 -7.89 16.60
CA PHE A 88 12.20 -7.42 15.82
C PHE A 88 13.02 -6.35 16.53
N GLY A 89 12.44 -5.55 17.43
CA GLY A 89 13.14 -4.48 18.15
C GLY A 89 13.94 -3.58 17.22
N ASN A 90 15.26 -3.50 17.43
CA ASN A 90 16.18 -2.71 16.59
C ASN A 90 16.33 -3.22 15.14
N ARG A 91 15.87 -4.44 14.86
CA ARG A 91 15.79 -5.03 13.51
C ARG A 91 14.52 -4.62 12.77
N LEU A 92 13.66 -3.81 13.37
CA LEU A 92 12.52 -3.18 12.69
C LEU A 92 12.86 -1.75 12.28
N TYR A 93 12.72 -1.44 10.99
CA TYR A 93 12.84 -0.09 10.45
C TYR A 93 11.47 0.41 9.97
N VAL A 94 10.99 1.52 10.53
CA VAL A 94 9.76 2.17 10.07
C VAL A 94 10.10 3.18 8.98
N LEU A 95 9.49 3.01 7.81
CA LEU A 95 9.63 3.90 6.66
C LEU A 95 8.29 4.55 6.34
N PHE A 96 8.22 5.88 6.27
CA PHE A 96 7.03 6.55 5.75
C PHE A 96 7.08 6.64 4.23
N PHE A 97 5.97 6.27 3.60
CA PHE A 97 5.81 6.28 2.15
C PHE A 97 5.93 7.70 1.60
N GLU A 98 5.41 8.70 2.32
CA GLU A 98 5.50 10.10 1.94
C GLU A 98 6.97 10.56 1.84
N ASP A 99 7.83 10.13 2.78
CA ASP A 99 9.26 10.43 2.76
C ASP A 99 9.97 9.73 1.60
N LEU A 100 9.62 8.46 1.33
CA LEU A 100 10.15 7.71 0.20
C LEU A 100 9.80 8.36 -1.14
N ILE A 101 8.62 8.93 -1.28
CA ILE A 101 8.19 9.61 -2.52
C ILE A 101 8.79 11.01 -2.62
N ALA A 102 8.85 11.76 -1.51
CA ALA A 102 9.35 13.13 -1.51
C ALA A 102 10.88 13.19 -1.68
N ALA A 103 11.61 12.25 -1.08
CA ALA A 103 13.06 12.20 -1.10
C ALA A 103 13.57 10.75 -1.20
N PRO A 104 13.37 10.06 -2.35
CA PRO A 104 13.69 8.64 -2.51
C PRO A 104 15.17 8.33 -2.29
N GLU A 105 16.07 9.20 -2.76
CA GLU A 105 17.51 9.04 -2.55
C GLU A 105 17.88 9.06 -1.06
N THR A 106 17.33 10.01 -0.30
CA THR A 106 17.53 10.11 1.16
C THR A 106 16.98 8.89 1.88
N ALA A 107 15.75 8.47 1.54
CA ALA A 107 15.10 7.31 2.16
C ALA A 107 15.88 6.01 1.89
N VAL A 108 16.28 5.77 0.65
CA VAL A 108 17.04 4.57 0.27
C VAL A 108 18.45 4.60 0.86
N THR A 109 19.10 5.76 0.91
CA THR A 109 20.38 5.93 1.61
C THR A 109 20.26 5.59 3.10
N GLY A 110 19.18 6.03 3.75
CA GLY A 110 18.88 5.70 5.15
C GLY A 110 18.71 4.20 5.36
N ILE A 111 17.97 3.53 4.47
CA ILE A 111 17.80 2.07 4.48
C ILE A 111 19.14 1.36 4.29
N CYS A 112 19.96 1.76 3.32
CA CYS A 112 21.29 1.17 3.09
C CYS A 112 22.16 1.26 4.35
N ARG A 113 22.24 2.44 4.98
CA ARG A 113 22.99 2.64 6.21
C ARG A 113 22.48 1.77 7.35
N TRP A 114 21.16 1.69 7.54
CA TRP A 114 20.56 0.85 8.57
C TRP A 114 20.78 -0.66 8.31
N LEU A 115 20.85 -1.07 7.04
CA LEU A 115 21.20 -2.44 6.64
C LEU A 115 22.72 -2.72 6.71
N ASP A 116 23.55 -1.75 7.10
CA ASP A 116 25.02 -1.82 7.08
C ASP A 116 25.58 -2.05 5.66
N LEU A 117 24.94 -1.46 4.66
CA LEU A 117 25.34 -1.49 3.25
C LEU A 117 25.99 -0.16 2.83
N ASP A 118 26.91 -0.24 1.85
CA ASP A 118 27.48 0.95 1.21
C ASP A 118 26.38 1.75 0.47
N PRO A 119 26.14 3.03 0.84
CA PRO A 119 25.15 3.86 0.17
C PRO A 119 25.66 4.50 -1.13
N ALA A 120 26.96 4.42 -1.46
CA ALA A 120 27.52 5.07 -2.65
C ALA A 120 26.77 4.74 -3.96
N PRO A 121 26.30 3.50 -4.21
CA PRO A 121 25.54 3.18 -5.42
C PRO A 121 24.20 3.90 -5.53
N VAL A 122 23.59 4.36 -4.42
CA VAL A 122 22.25 4.97 -4.41
C VAL A 122 22.20 6.23 -5.27
N ALA A 123 23.29 7.00 -5.34
CA ALA A 123 23.41 8.20 -6.18
C ALA A 123 23.26 7.91 -7.70
N THR A 124 23.40 6.64 -8.10
CA THR A 124 23.30 6.20 -9.50
C THR A 124 21.93 5.58 -9.85
N PHE A 125 21.04 5.44 -8.87
CA PHE A 125 19.74 4.80 -9.08
C PHE A 125 18.79 5.70 -9.88
N ASP A 126 18.01 5.09 -10.77
CA ASP A 126 16.88 5.73 -11.42
C ASP A 126 15.62 5.55 -10.57
N PHE A 127 15.16 6.63 -9.93
CA PHE A 127 13.96 6.64 -9.10
C PHE A 127 12.66 6.90 -9.90
N ALA A 128 12.69 6.76 -11.23
CA ALA A 128 11.50 6.89 -12.06
C ALA A 128 10.39 5.90 -11.67
N THR A 129 9.14 6.37 -11.66
CA THR A 129 7.96 5.59 -11.24
C THR A 129 7.51 4.60 -12.33
N ASP A 130 7.88 3.32 -12.19
CA ASP A 130 7.58 2.26 -13.18
C ASP A 130 6.23 1.52 -12.95
N ASN A 131 5.63 1.64 -11.75
CA ASN A 131 4.41 0.91 -11.35
C ASN A 131 3.22 1.83 -11.09
N LYS A 132 2.72 2.51 -12.13
CA LYS A 132 1.45 3.27 -12.05
C LYS A 132 0.26 2.30 -12.12
N SER A 133 -0.55 2.27 -11.06
CA SER A 133 -1.85 1.57 -11.05
C SER A 133 -2.85 2.34 -11.90
N GLU A 134 -3.15 1.85 -13.09
CA GLU A 134 -4.05 2.48 -14.04
C GLU A 134 -5.46 1.89 -13.96
N GLN A 135 -6.48 2.74 -14.02
CA GLN A 135 -7.88 2.31 -14.10
C GLN A 135 -8.23 2.01 -15.56
N TYR A 136 -8.95 0.91 -15.81
CA TYR A 136 -9.20 0.39 -17.15
C TYR A 136 -10.67 0.51 -17.54
N HIS A 137 -10.93 0.96 -18.78
CA HIS A 137 -12.28 1.29 -19.25
C HIS A 137 -13.12 0.06 -19.69
N ARG A 138 -12.50 -1.08 -20.05
CA ARG A 138 -13.20 -2.22 -20.66
C ARG A 138 -12.93 -3.54 -19.91
N LYS A 139 -13.90 -3.95 -19.08
CA LYS A 139 -13.91 -5.23 -18.33
C LYS A 139 -13.49 -6.46 -19.18
N PRO A 140 -14.01 -6.69 -20.40
CA PRO A 140 -13.59 -7.86 -21.18
C PRO A 140 -12.13 -7.80 -21.64
N LEU A 141 -11.63 -6.62 -22.03
CA LEU A 141 -10.21 -6.44 -22.42
C LEU A 141 -9.27 -6.63 -21.22
N GLN A 142 -9.68 -6.14 -20.05
CA GLN A 142 -8.93 -6.31 -18.81
C GLN A 142 -8.90 -7.78 -18.36
N LEU A 143 -10.02 -8.50 -18.43
CA LEU A 143 -10.07 -9.94 -18.15
C LEU A 143 -9.21 -10.75 -19.13
N ALA A 144 -9.23 -10.40 -20.41
CA ALA A 144 -8.37 -11.00 -21.42
C ALA A 144 -6.88 -10.73 -21.14
N ALA A 145 -6.51 -9.50 -20.80
CA ALA A 145 -5.14 -9.14 -20.43
C ALA A 145 -4.65 -9.84 -19.15
N LEU A 146 -5.51 -9.95 -18.12
CA LEU A 146 -5.22 -10.67 -16.89
C LEU A 146 -5.07 -12.17 -17.11
N SER A 147 -5.85 -12.75 -18.02
CA SER A 147 -5.75 -14.15 -18.43
C SER A 147 -4.47 -14.42 -19.22
N LEU A 148 -4.15 -13.55 -20.19
CA LEU A 148 -2.95 -13.64 -21.00
C LEU A 148 -1.69 -13.47 -20.15
N ASN A 149 -1.66 -12.50 -19.23
CA ASN A 149 -0.51 -12.30 -18.34
C ASN A 149 -0.26 -13.51 -17.43
N ARG A 150 -1.32 -14.17 -16.93
CA ARG A 150 -1.19 -15.42 -16.14
C ARG A 150 -0.68 -16.59 -16.98
N ARG A 151 -1.12 -16.73 -18.22
CA ARG A 151 -0.74 -17.84 -19.12
C ARG A 151 0.64 -17.66 -19.75
N ALA A 152 1.04 -16.43 -20.02
CA ALA A 152 2.27 -16.11 -20.76
C ALA A 152 3.40 -15.57 -19.87
N GLU A 153 3.27 -15.68 -18.53
CA GLU A 153 4.25 -15.14 -17.57
C GLU A 153 5.67 -15.64 -17.86
N ARG A 154 5.85 -16.94 -18.11
CA ARG A 154 7.14 -17.54 -18.46
C ARG A 154 7.72 -17.04 -19.80
N PHE A 155 6.86 -16.75 -20.77
CA PHE A 155 7.27 -16.25 -22.10
C PHE A 155 7.67 -14.77 -22.06
N PHE A 156 6.90 -13.94 -21.33
CA PHE A 156 7.18 -12.52 -21.18
C PHE A 156 8.37 -12.21 -20.26
N SER A 157 8.66 -13.08 -19.30
CA SER A 157 9.89 -12.99 -18.50
C SER A 157 11.16 -13.12 -19.36
N ARG A 158 11.10 -13.88 -20.47
CA ARG A 158 12.20 -14.03 -21.43
C ARG A 158 12.27 -12.89 -22.47
N HIS A 159 11.18 -12.15 -22.69
CA HIS A 159 11.09 -11.09 -23.70
C HIS A 159 10.58 -9.76 -23.10
N ARG A 160 11.36 -9.17 -22.19
CA ARG A 160 11.01 -7.92 -21.47
C ARG A 160 10.64 -6.76 -22.40
N ARG A 161 11.25 -6.64 -23.59
CA ARG A 161 10.96 -5.56 -24.56
C ARG A 161 9.54 -5.69 -25.16
N LEU A 162 9.15 -6.90 -25.57
CA LEU A 162 7.81 -7.18 -26.10
C LEU A 162 6.74 -6.97 -25.03
N LYS A 163 7.00 -7.41 -23.79
CA LYS A 163 6.12 -7.16 -22.63
C LYS A 163 5.89 -5.66 -22.43
N ARG A 164 6.95 -4.84 -22.50
CA ARG A 164 6.87 -3.37 -22.36
C ARG A 164 6.04 -2.73 -23.47
N THR A 165 6.22 -3.15 -24.73
CA THR A 165 5.45 -2.61 -25.86
C THR A 165 3.97 -2.97 -25.79
N LEU A 166 3.64 -4.24 -25.52
CA LEU A 166 2.26 -4.68 -25.35
C LEU A 166 1.59 -4.01 -24.14
N LYS A 167 2.32 -3.85 -23.04
CA LYS A 167 1.87 -3.10 -21.86
C LYS A 167 1.57 -1.64 -22.25
N ARG A 168 2.45 -0.95 -22.99
CA ARG A 168 2.21 0.43 -23.48
C ARG A 168 0.99 0.54 -24.40
N ILE A 169 0.81 -0.37 -25.35
CA ILE A 169 -0.34 -0.38 -26.27
C ILE A 169 -1.63 -0.65 -25.50
N TYR A 170 -1.62 -1.64 -24.60
CA TYR A 170 -2.75 -1.94 -23.71
C TYR A 170 -3.10 -0.74 -22.83
N HIS A 171 -2.11 -0.05 -22.26
CA HIS A 171 -2.31 1.17 -21.49
C HIS A 171 -2.85 2.31 -22.35
N ALA A 172 -2.31 2.54 -23.55
CA ALA A 172 -2.80 3.60 -24.44
C ALA A 172 -4.27 3.39 -24.88
N ILE A 173 -4.70 2.14 -25.02
CA ILE A 173 -6.07 1.80 -25.45
C ILE A 173 -7.06 1.74 -24.27
N ASN A 174 -6.60 1.39 -23.07
CA ASN A 174 -7.48 1.20 -21.91
C ASN A 174 -7.31 2.22 -20.78
N ALA A 175 -6.38 3.17 -20.88
CA ALA A 175 -6.22 4.21 -19.87
C ALA A 175 -7.46 5.11 -19.86
N ASP A 176 -8.23 5.03 -18.79
CA ASP A 176 -9.30 5.98 -18.53
C ASP A 176 -8.72 7.19 -17.77
N GLU A 177 -8.52 8.28 -18.50
CA GLU A 177 -8.02 9.54 -17.96
C GLU A 177 -9.02 10.21 -16.99
N SER A 178 -10.33 9.92 -17.14
CA SER A 178 -11.37 10.41 -16.23
C SER A 178 -11.35 9.66 -14.89
N ALA A 179 -11.14 8.35 -14.91
CA ALA A 179 -10.93 7.54 -13.71
C ALA A 179 -9.58 7.81 -13.03
N ARG A 180 -8.59 8.38 -13.74
CA ARG A 180 -7.36 8.91 -13.12
C ARG A 180 -7.59 10.20 -12.32
N LYS A 181 -8.58 11.01 -12.72
CA LYS A 181 -8.92 12.30 -12.07
C LYS A 181 -9.98 12.18 -10.98
N GLN A 182 -10.67 11.04 -10.90
CA GLN A 182 -11.65 10.79 -9.84
C GLN A 182 -10.95 10.84 -8.47
N GLN A 183 -11.45 11.70 -7.59
CA GLN A 183 -11.06 11.80 -6.20
C GLN A 183 -12.26 11.44 -5.31
N PRO A 184 -12.05 10.90 -4.10
CA PRO A 184 -13.12 10.75 -3.13
C PRO A 184 -13.81 12.10 -2.84
N SER A 185 -15.10 12.05 -2.54
CA SER A 185 -15.83 13.23 -2.07
C SER A 185 -15.26 13.71 -0.73
N SER A 186 -15.46 14.99 -0.41
CA SER A 186 -15.07 15.54 0.90
C SER A 186 -15.72 14.77 2.06
N SER A 187 -16.95 14.28 1.88
CA SER A 187 -17.62 13.43 2.88
C SER A 187 -16.96 12.07 3.07
N ALA A 188 -16.47 11.44 1.99
CA ALA A 188 -15.73 10.18 2.08
C ALA A 188 -14.37 10.37 2.78
N TRP A 189 -13.70 11.49 2.54
CA TRP A 189 -12.47 11.83 3.27
C TRP A 189 -12.72 12.06 4.75
N ALA A 190 -13.72 12.87 5.11
CA ALA A 190 -14.09 13.11 6.51
C ALA A 190 -14.45 11.80 7.24
N ARG A 191 -15.18 10.90 6.57
CA ARG A 191 -15.50 9.57 7.10
C ARG A 191 -14.25 8.74 7.40
N LEU A 192 -13.25 8.77 6.52
CA LEU A 192 -11.97 8.10 6.75
C LEU A 192 -11.16 8.76 7.88
N ASP A 193 -11.17 10.08 7.98
CA ASP A 193 -10.57 10.81 9.10
C ASP A 193 -11.18 10.38 10.44
N ASP A 194 -12.50 10.35 10.52
CA ASP A 194 -13.24 9.92 11.71
C ASP A 194 -12.92 8.48 12.11
N PHE A 195 -12.93 7.58 11.13
CA PHE A 195 -12.64 6.16 11.35
C PHE A 195 -11.19 5.94 11.83
N TYR A 196 -10.20 6.58 11.20
CA TYR A 196 -8.79 6.32 11.50
C TYR A 196 -8.25 7.09 12.71
N ARG A 197 -8.93 8.14 13.18
CA ARG A 197 -8.50 8.97 14.31
C ARG A 197 -8.02 8.18 15.55
N PRO A 198 -8.77 7.21 16.11
CA PRO A 198 -8.28 6.45 17.25
C PRO A 198 -7.01 5.66 16.91
N TYR A 199 -6.91 5.11 15.71
CA TYR A 199 -5.77 4.32 15.26
C TYR A 199 -4.53 5.15 14.98
N THR A 200 -4.67 6.36 14.43
CA THR A 200 -3.54 7.26 14.16
C THR A 200 -2.98 7.87 15.44
N LEU A 201 -3.84 8.21 16.40
CA LEU A 201 -3.41 8.67 17.72
C LEU A 201 -2.62 7.58 18.46
N GLU A 202 -3.14 6.36 18.48
CA GLU A 202 -2.46 5.23 19.11
C GLU A 202 -1.15 4.90 18.39
N LEU A 203 -1.16 4.84 17.05
CA LEU A 203 0.07 4.60 16.27
C LEU A 203 1.13 5.67 16.55
N SER A 204 0.73 6.95 16.65
CA SER A 204 1.67 8.04 16.94
C SER A 204 2.37 7.82 18.29
N ASN A 205 1.64 7.38 19.31
CA ASN A 205 2.20 7.06 20.62
C ASN A 205 3.15 5.86 20.57
N GLN A 206 2.74 4.77 19.92
CA GLN A 206 3.57 3.58 19.74
C GLN A 206 4.88 3.92 19.01
N LEU A 207 4.82 4.72 17.94
CA LEU A 207 6.00 5.17 17.21
C LEU A 207 6.96 6.00 18.08
N ARG A 208 6.43 6.89 18.94
CA ARG A 208 7.27 7.64 19.89
C ARG A 208 7.97 6.71 20.89
N GLN A 209 7.29 5.67 21.37
CA GLN A 209 7.89 4.67 22.26
C GLN A 209 9.03 3.88 21.57
N LEU A 210 8.93 3.70 20.25
CA LEU A 210 10.00 3.12 19.43
C LEU A 210 11.12 4.10 19.06
N GLY A 211 11.07 5.35 19.56
CA GLY A 211 12.07 6.38 19.27
C GLY A 211 11.89 7.09 17.93
N VAL A 212 10.77 6.89 17.24
CA VAL A 212 10.44 7.61 15.99
C VAL A 212 9.90 9.00 16.35
N THR A 213 10.80 9.98 16.34
CA THR A 213 10.51 11.37 16.74
C THR A 213 9.97 12.24 15.61
N GLN A 214 10.39 11.98 14.38
CA GLN A 214 9.89 12.66 13.18
C GLN A 214 8.74 11.83 12.60
N GLN A 215 7.53 12.40 12.62
CA GLN A 215 6.33 11.73 12.11
C GLN A 215 5.65 12.59 11.04
N PRO A 216 5.07 11.98 10.00
CA PRO A 216 4.34 12.69 8.96
C PRO A 216 3.09 13.39 9.51
N THR A 217 2.62 14.39 8.78
CA THR A 217 1.49 15.25 9.18
C THR A 217 0.18 14.50 9.40
N TRP A 218 -0.02 13.37 8.74
CA TRP A 218 -1.21 12.51 8.93
C TRP A 218 -1.24 11.79 10.28
N LEU A 219 -0.10 11.68 10.98
CA LEU A 219 -0.02 11.23 12.38
C LEU A 219 -0.10 12.37 13.39
N ALA A 220 0.28 13.58 12.97
CA ALA A 220 0.38 14.75 13.84
C ALA A 220 -0.97 15.40 14.21
N GLN A 221 -2.09 14.80 13.80
CA GLN A 221 -3.43 15.32 14.12
C GLN A 221 -3.85 14.91 15.53
N SER A 222 -3.23 15.55 16.54
CA SER A 222 -3.88 15.71 17.85
C SER A 222 -5.18 16.52 17.66
N PRO A 223 -6.24 16.26 18.45
CA PRO A 223 -7.45 17.06 18.37
C PRO A 223 -7.11 18.53 18.60
N ARG A 224 -7.66 19.41 17.75
CA ARG A 224 -7.80 20.83 18.11
C ARG A 224 -8.72 20.96 19.32
#